data_AF-A0AAD2JTD1-F1
#
_entry.id   AF-A0AAD2JTD1-F1
#
_cell.length_a   1.000
_cell.length_b   1.000
_cell.length_c   1.000
_cell.angle_alpha   90.00
_cell.angle_beta   90.00
_cell.angle_gamma   90.00
#
_symmetry.space_group_name_H-M   'P 1'
#
loop_
_entity.id
_entity.type
_entity.pdbx_description
1 polymer ?
#
loop_
_entity_poly.entity_id
_entity_poly.type
_entity_poly.pdbx_seq_one_letter_code
_entity_poly.pdbx_strand_id
1 'polypeptide(L)'
;MELVKRLPYIIELNTGQETIVIAHADYPDNEYQFGKEVPLFNVVWARERISDSMDDIGGEISGADRFIFGHTPVKSPKTFWNQQYIDTGAVFCGNLTLMKVKGDGAA
;
A
#
# COMPACT_ATOMS: atom_id res chain seq x y z
N MET A 1 -22.60 -2.32 9.06
CA MET A 1 -21.87 -3.58 8.77
C MET A 1 -21.99 -3.99 7.31
N GLU A 2 -23.19 -3.99 6.71
CA GLU A 2 -23.36 -4.44 5.30
C GLU A 2 -22.54 -3.66 4.27
N LEU A 3 -22.31 -2.35 4.45
CA LEU A 3 -21.48 -1.57 3.54
C LEU A 3 -19.99 -1.94 3.63
N VAL A 4 -19.48 -2.22 4.83
CA VAL A 4 -18.06 -2.59 5.04
C VAL A 4 -17.73 -3.93 4.40
N LYS A 5 -18.67 -4.88 4.43
CA LYS A 5 -18.52 -6.20 3.79
C LYS A 5 -18.36 -6.14 2.27
N ARG A 6 -18.71 -5.01 1.64
CA ARG A 6 -18.62 -4.81 0.18
C ARG A 6 -17.33 -4.10 -0.25
N LEU A 7 -16.50 -3.67 0.69
CA LEU A 7 -15.25 -3.01 0.36
C LEU A 7 -14.27 -4.02 -0.27
N PRO A 8 -13.57 -3.65 -1.34
CA PRO A 8 -12.51 -4.47 -1.89
C PRO A 8 -11.31 -4.50 -0.93
N TYR A 9 -10.58 -5.61 -0.95
CA TYR A 9 -9.32 -5.75 -0.20
C TYR A 9 -8.16 -5.02 -0.90
N ILE A 10 -8.21 -4.96 -2.22
CA ILE A 10 -7.20 -4.37 -3.09
C ILE A 10 -7.93 -3.50 -4.11
N ILE A 11 -7.44 -2.28 -4.32
CA ILE A 11 -7.91 -1.36 -5.34
C ILE A 11 -6.79 -1.16 -6.36
N GLU A 12 -7.08 -1.40 -7.63
CA GLU A 12 -6.24 -0.94 -8.73
C GLU A 12 -6.73 0.43 -9.20
N LEU A 13 -5.81 1.39 -9.30
CA LEU A 13 -6.05 2.71 -9.85
C LEU A 13 -5.14 2.91 -11.07
N ASN A 14 -5.74 2.97 -12.25
CA ASN A 14 -5.04 3.38 -13.46
C ASN A 14 -5.21 4.89 -13.67
N THR A 15 -4.10 5.64 -13.65
CA THR A 15 -4.12 7.09 -13.85
C THR A 15 -4.03 7.49 -15.33
N GLY A 16 -3.80 6.53 -16.23
CA GLY A 16 -3.45 6.69 -17.64
C GLY A 16 -1.92 6.68 -17.88
N GLN A 17 -1.12 6.90 -16.84
CA GLN A 17 0.35 6.91 -16.89
C GLN A 17 0.96 5.84 -15.99
N GLU A 18 0.33 5.58 -14.85
CA GLU A 18 0.76 4.58 -13.88
C GLU A 18 -0.43 3.71 -13.44
N THR A 19 -0.11 2.47 -13.10
CA THR A 19 -0.97 1.53 -12.38
C THR A 19 -0.54 1.52 -10.92
N ILE A 20 -1.44 1.98 -10.04
CA ILE A 20 -1.22 2.04 -8.60
C ILE A 20 -2.10 1.00 -7.93
N VAL A 21 -1.50 0.19 -7.05
CA VAL A 21 -2.20 -0.80 -6.25
C VAL A 21 -2.29 -0.31 -4.82
N ILE A 22 -3.49 -0.29 -4.26
CA ILE A 22 -3.76 0.17 -2.89
C ILE A 22 -4.32 -0.99 -2.10
N ALA A 23 -3.67 -1.32 -0.98
CA ALA A 23 -4.12 -2.33 -0.04
C ALA A 23 -3.93 -1.83 1.41
N HIS A 24 -4.56 -2.51 2.37
CA HIS A 24 -4.48 -2.03 3.76
C HIS A 24 -3.08 -2.19 4.35
N ALA A 25 -2.49 -3.39 4.27
CA ALA A 25 -1.23 -3.72 4.93
C ALA A 25 -0.13 -4.18 3.95
N ASP A 26 -0.47 -5.06 3.01
CA ASP A 26 0.49 -5.61 2.06
C ASP A 26 -0.21 -6.15 0.80
N TYR A 27 0.58 -6.44 -0.24
CA TYR A 27 0.24 -7.38 -1.30
C TYR A 27 1.17 -8.61 -1.16
N PRO A 28 0.69 -9.76 -0.69
CA PRO A 28 1.53 -10.86 -0.20
C PRO A 28 2.04 -11.77 -1.33
N ASP A 29 2.60 -11.16 -2.36
CA ASP A 29 3.28 -11.81 -3.49
C ASP A 29 4.32 -10.82 -4.05
N ASN A 30 5.21 -11.29 -4.92
CA ASN A 30 6.22 -10.44 -5.58
C ASN A 30 5.78 -10.02 -6.99
N GLU A 31 4.67 -10.56 -7.51
CA GLU A 31 4.09 -10.16 -8.79
C GLU A 31 2.59 -9.91 -8.66
N TYR A 32 2.21 -8.66 -8.92
CA TYR A 32 0.83 -8.22 -9.03
C TYR A 32 0.22 -8.59 -10.37
N GLN A 33 -1.00 -9.13 -10.31
CA GLN A 33 -1.86 -9.31 -11.46
C GLN A 33 -3.30 -9.02 -11.03
N PHE A 34 -4.06 -8.29 -11.85
CA PHE A 34 -5.44 -7.94 -11.53
C PHE A 34 -6.29 -9.20 -11.32
N GLY A 35 -6.93 -9.30 -10.16
CA GLY A 35 -7.77 -10.44 -9.80
C GLY A 35 -7.03 -11.71 -9.36
N LYS A 36 -5.70 -11.67 -9.19
CA LYS A 36 -4.92 -12.79 -8.64
C LYS A 36 -5.38 -13.09 -7.22
N GLU A 37 -5.64 -14.37 -6.96
CA GLU A 37 -5.96 -14.83 -5.61
C GLU A 37 -4.73 -14.73 -4.71
N VAL A 38 -4.89 -14.01 -3.60
CA VAL A 38 -3.86 -13.85 -2.58
C VAL A 38 -4.48 -14.04 -1.19
N PRO A 39 -3.69 -14.45 -0.17
CA PRO A 39 -4.21 -14.60 1.19
C PRO A 39 -4.75 -13.28 1.76
N LEU A 40 -6.09 -13.15 1.82
CA LEU A 40 -6.77 -11.92 2.26
C LEU A 40 -6.40 -11.52 3.69
N PHE A 41 -6.05 -12.49 4.53
CA PHE A 41 -5.56 -12.21 5.88
C PHE A 41 -4.29 -11.35 5.83
N ASN A 42 -3.32 -11.72 4.99
CA ASN A 42 -2.06 -11.00 4.85
C ASN A 42 -2.26 -9.62 4.22
N VAL A 43 -3.20 -9.46 3.28
CA VAL A 43 -3.54 -8.16 2.70
C VAL A 43 -3.95 -7.12 3.76
N VAL A 44 -4.52 -7.59 4.88
CA VAL A 44 -5.02 -6.74 5.97
C VAL A 44 -4.08 -6.73 7.19
N TRP A 45 -3.29 -7.77 7.42
CA TRP A 45 -2.57 -7.93 8.69
C TRP A 45 -1.06 -8.11 8.58
N ALA A 46 -0.51 -8.32 7.39
CA ALA A 46 0.92 -8.58 7.23
C ALA A 46 1.75 -7.35 7.62
N ARG A 47 2.90 -7.62 8.24
CA ARG A 47 3.90 -6.60 8.66
C ARG A 47 5.32 -7.00 8.29
N GLU A 48 5.49 -8.20 7.74
CA GLU A 48 6.77 -8.80 7.42
C GLU A 48 7.50 -7.96 6.38
N ARG A 49 6.84 -7.61 5.26
CA ARG A 49 7.48 -6.84 4.18
C ARG A 49 8.01 -5.48 4.64
N ILE A 50 7.23 -4.71 5.41
CA ILE A 50 7.71 -3.42 5.92
C ILE A 50 8.83 -3.60 6.93
N SER A 51 8.76 -4.63 7.77
CA SER A 51 9.84 -4.96 8.72
C SER A 51 11.14 -5.27 7.97
N ASP A 52 11.10 -6.17 6.98
CA ASP A 52 12.25 -6.53 6.15
C ASP A 52 12.79 -5.30 5.40
N SER A 53 11.89 -4.46 4.87
CA SER A 53 12.28 -3.24 4.16
C SER A 53 13.03 -2.23 5.04
N MET A 54 12.71 -2.17 6.34
CA MET A 54 13.45 -1.32 7.29
C MET A 54 14.90 -1.80 7.50
N ASP A 55 15.15 -3.08 7.26
CA ASP A 55 16.47 -3.72 7.30
C ASP A 55 17.12 -3.82 5.90
N ASP A 56 16.57 -3.11 4.90
CA ASP A 56 17.02 -3.11 3.49
C ASP A 56 16.93 -4.50 2.82
N ILE A 57 16.02 -5.35 3.30
CA ILE A 57 15.74 -6.68 2.76
C ILE A 57 14.45 -6.60 1.93
N GLY A 58 14.53 -6.95 0.64
CA GLY A 58 13.35 -6.98 -0.23
C GLY A 58 13.64 -6.56 -1.67
N GLY A 59 12.61 -6.02 -2.31
CA GLY A 59 12.63 -5.61 -3.71
C GLY A 59 11.30 -5.02 -4.16
N GLU A 60 11.24 -4.67 -5.44
CA GLU A 60 10.00 -4.27 -6.09
C GLU A 60 8.98 -5.42 -6.11
N ILE A 61 7.69 -5.06 -6.04
CA ILE A 61 6.60 -5.95 -6.43
C ILE A 61 6.33 -5.64 -7.91
N SER A 62 6.53 -6.60 -8.81
CA SER A 62 6.31 -6.39 -10.24
C SER A 62 4.81 -6.34 -10.58
N GLY A 63 4.48 -5.93 -11.81
CA GLY A 63 3.11 -5.93 -12.33
C GLY A 63 2.30 -4.67 -12.07
N ALA A 64 2.79 -3.74 -11.23
CA ALA A 64 2.27 -2.39 -11.09
C ALA A 64 3.41 -1.41 -10.80
N ASP A 65 3.18 -0.12 -11.08
CA ASP A 65 4.20 0.91 -10.92
C ASP A 65 4.41 1.27 -9.46
N ARG A 66 3.35 1.28 -8.65
CA ARG A 66 3.38 1.65 -7.22
C ARG A 66 2.40 0.85 -6.39
N PHE A 67 2.78 0.63 -5.14
CA PHE A 67 1.95 0.04 -4.09
C PHE A 67 1.82 1.03 -2.95
N ILE A 68 0.60 1.28 -2.48
CA ILE A 68 0.33 2.19 -1.36
C ILE A 68 -0.33 1.40 -0.24
N PHE A 69 0.29 1.44 0.94
CA PHE A 69 -0.11 0.72 2.13
C PHE A 69 -0.27 1.64 3.34
N GLY A 70 -1.06 1.19 4.31
CA GLY A 70 -1.16 1.78 5.64
C GLY A 70 -0.72 0.78 6.70
N HIS A 71 -1.60 0.53 7.68
CA HIS A 71 -1.53 -0.51 8.71
C HIS A 71 -0.40 -0.41 9.76
N THR A 72 0.83 -0.16 9.32
CA THR A 72 2.01 -0.05 10.18
C THR A 72 2.37 1.42 10.35
N PRO A 73 2.14 2.02 11.54
CA PRO A 73 2.47 3.42 11.76
C PRO A 73 3.97 3.72 11.60
N VAL A 74 4.29 4.73 10.81
CA VAL A 74 5.64 5.24 10.58
C VAL A 74 5.73 6.73 10.95
N LYS A 75 6.88 7.20 11.43
CA LYS A 75 7.04 8.61 11.88
C LYS A 75 6.84 9.64 10.76
N SER A 76 7.15 9.26 9.53
CA SER A 76 6.96 10.02 8.30
C SER A 76 6.65 9.02 7.18
N PRO A 77 6.00 9.43 6.08
CA PRO A 77 5.80 8.53 4.95
C PRO A 77 7.12 7.88 4.52
N LYS A 78 7.06 6.58 4.24
CA LYS A 78 8.23 5.79 3.82
C LYS A 78 8.01 5.22 2.45
N THR A 79 9.07 5.19 1.66
CA THR A 79 9.10 4.51 0.37
C THR A 79 10.23 3.50 0.41
N PHE A 80 9.93 2.27 0.00
CA PHE A 80 10.89 1.19 -0.20
C PHE A 80 10.62 0.61 -1.57
N TRP A 81 11.58 0.69 -2.49
CA TRP A 81 11.38 0.37 -3.91
C TRP A 81 10.11 1.05 -4.46
N ASN A 82 9.10 0.28 -4.85
CA ASN A 82 7.82 0.77 -5.33
C ASN A 82 6.68 0.69 -4.30
N GLN A 83 6.98 0.45 -3.02
CA GLN A 83 6.00 0.40 -1.93
C GLN A 83 6.05 1.68 -1.07
N GLN A 84 4.90 2.28 -0.84
CA GLN A 84 4.73 3.53 -0.10
C GLN A 84 3.83 3.31 1.11
N TYR A 85 4.33 3.67 2.29
CA TYR A 85 3.64 3.53 3.56
C TYR A 85 3.20 4.90 4.06
N ILE A 86 1.89 5.13 4.11
CA ILE A 86 1.30 6.45 4.40
C ILE A 86 0.64 6.54 5.79
N ASP A 87 0.59 5.44 6.55
CA ASP A 87 0.09 5.49 7.92
C ASP A 87 1.09 6.21 8.82
N THR A 88 0.86 7.50 9.06
CA THR A 88 1.66 8.32 9.97
C THR A 88 1.14 8.35 11.40
N GLY A 89 0.20 7.46 11.74
CA GLY A 89 -0.30 7.31 13.09
C GLY A 89 -1.18 8.47 13.56
N ALA A 90 -2.07 8.97 12.70
CA ALA A 90 -2.95 10.11 13.00
C ALA A 90 -3.67 10.01 14.35
N VAL A 91 -4.10 8.80 14.74
CA VAL A 91 -4.76 8.55 16.03
C VAL A 91 -3.82 8.74 17.24
N PHE A 92 -2.50 8.60 17.04
CA PHE A 92 -1.49 8.70 18.09
C PHE A 92 -0.86 10.09 18.18
N CYS A 93 -0.68 10.78 17.06
CA CYS A 93 0.09 12.04 17.01
C CYS A 93 -0.61 13.19 16.26
N GLY A 94 -1.82 12.97 15.73
CA GLY A 94 -2.56 13.97 14.95
C GLY A 94 -2.03 14.18 13.52
N ASN A 95 -0.96 13.48 13.11
CA ASN A 95 -0.42 13.58 11.76
C ASN A 95 -1.18 12.68 10.78
N LEU A 96 -1.94 13.28 9.86
CA LEU A 96 -2.65 12.55 8.80
C LEU A 96 -1.97 12.81 7.46
N THR A 97 -1.47 11.76 6.83
CA THR A 97 -0.90 11.85 5.48
C THR A 97 -1.98 11.81 4.42
N LEU A 98 -1.94 12.79 3.51
CA LEU A 98 -2.68 12.80 2.26
C LEU A 98 -1.68 12.76 1.10
N MET A 99 -1.84 11.79 0.20
CA MET A 99 -0.99 11.64 -0.98
C MET A 99 -1.80 11.91 -2.24
N LYS A 100 -1.36 12.90 -3.02
CA LYS A 100 -1.94 13.17 -4.34
C LYS A 100 -1.29 12.24 -5.35
N VAL A 101 -2.11 11.48 -6.08
CA VAL A 101 -1.67 10.46 -7.05
C VAL A 101 -1.98 10.81 -8.51
N LYS A 102 -2.66 11.93 -8.79
CA LYS A 102 -2.91 12.39 -10.17
C LYS A 102 -3.14 13.91 -10.23
N GLY A 103 -2.71 14.54 -11.34
CA GLY A 103 -2.88 15.96 -11.66
C GLY A 103 -1.69 16.83 -11.23
N ASP A 104 -1.73 18.12 -11.55
CA ASP A 104 -0.59 19.04 -11.37
C ASP A 104 -0.03 19.04 -9.93
N GLY A 105 1.27 18.79 -9.78
CA GLY A 105 1.91 18.68 -8.46
C GLY A 105 1.68 17.34 -7.75
N ALA A 106 1.23 16.30 -8.45
CA ALA A 106 1.48 14.93 -8.02
C ALA A 106 2.99 14.66 -8.14
N ALA A 107 3.58 14.13 -7.07
CA ALA A 107 4.99 13.77 -6.96
C ALA A 107 5.19 12.28 -7.17
#